data_AF-A0A9E2I8D2-F1
#
_entry.id   AF-A0A9E2I8D2-F1
#
_cell.length_a   1.000
_cell.length_b   1.000
_cell.length_c   1.000
_cell.angle_alpha   90.00
_cell.angle_beta   90.00
_cell.angle_gamma   90.00
#
_symmetry.space_group_name_H-M   'P 1'
#
loop_
_entity.id
_entity.type
_entity.pdbx_description
1 polymer ?
#
loop_
_entity_poly.entity_id
_entity_poly.type
_entity_poly.pdbx_seq_one_letter_code
_entity_poly.pdbx_strand_id
1 'polypeptide(L)'
;MPEKKTLIAVLVSILFTTIIIGGGVYFWGDMHINELESSCKVTMNELEETVDTLVEDKEEADELCTIALGEVGQVKSSTDLDLPVVTYARAGVLSAEEKALVVKKLVEPYIDYHNEDMVDLIALDITVPAAVGDAYQVIAIFHDGVREGFTFAARGDISVYWAPTCMNDCPFTDAFREKYPEIVGE
;
A
#
# COMPACT_ATOMS: atom_id res chain seq x y z
N MET A 1 26.16 53.04 21.59
CA MET A 1 25.59 52.62 20.28
C MET A 1 26.01 51.18 19.86
N PRO A 2 25.85 50.13 20.69
CA PRO A 2 26.08 48.74 20.24
C PRO A 2 24.80 47.98 19.78
N GLU A 3 23.60 48.42 20.15
CA GLU A 3 22.36 47.62 19.98
C GLU A 3 21.92 47.39 18.52
N LYS A 4 22.22 48.33 17.61
CA LYS A 4 21.81 48.21 16.20
C LYS A 4 22.58 47.13 15.44
N LYS A 5 23.81 46.80 15.85
CA LYS A 5 24.65 45.81 15.16
C LYS A 5 24.18 44.37 15.45
N THR A 6 23.69 44.13 16.66
CA THR A 6 23.19 42.81 17.08
C THR A 6 21.86 42.48 16.40
N LEU A 7 20.97 43.47 16.25
CA LEU A 7 19.67 43.27 15.61
C LEU A 7 19.79 42.90 14.12
N ILE A 8 20.73 43.52 13.40
CA ILE A 8 20.98 43.23 11.97
C ILE A 8 21.55 41.81 11.80
N ALA A 9 22.44 41.38 12.69
CA ALA A 9 23.02 40.03 12.63
C ALA A 9 21.97 38.92 12.84
N VAL A 10 21.01 39.14 13.75
CA VAL A 10 19.92 38.18 14.01
C VAL A 10 18.97 38.08 12.80
N LEU A 11 18.61 39.20 12.18
CA LEU A 11 17.72 39.20 11.01
C LEU A 11 18.34 38.49 9.79
N VAL A 12 19.65 38.66 9.57
CA VAL A 12 20.36 37.96 8.48
C VAL A 12 20.43 36.45 8.73
N SER A 13 20.61 36.01 9.98
CA SER A 13 20.63 34.59 10.35
C SER A 13 19.28 33.89 10.10
N ILE A 14 18.18 34.57 10.45
CA ILE A 14 16.82 34.07 10.21
C ILE A 14 16.55 33.96 8.70
N LEU A 15 16.98 34.95 7.91
CA LEU A 15 16.77 34.92 6.47
C LEU A 15 17.54 33.76 5.81
N PHE A 16 18.79 33.51 6.20
CA PHE A 16 19.58 32.39 5.68
C PHE A 16 19.01 31.02 6.04
N THR A 17 18.49 30.85 7.26
CA THR A 17 17.89 29.57 7.68
C THR A 17 16.60 29.25 6.92
N THR A 18 15.75 30.25 6.63
CA THR A 18 14.52 30.04 5.84
C THR A 18 14.80 29.62 4.39
N ILE A 19 15.86 30.14 3.77
CA ILE A 19 16.25 29.78 2.40
C ILE A 19 16.74 28.33 2.31
N ILE A 20 17.53 27.88 3.29
CA ILE A 20 18.07 26.50 3.31
C ILE A 20 16.95 25.48 3.50
N ILE A 21 16.01 25.75 4.41
CA ILE A 21 14.88 24.83 4.68
C ILE A 21 13.93 24.80 3.47
N GLY A 22 13.61 25.96 2.88
CA GLY A 22 12.74 26.04 1.71
C GLY A 22 13.32 25.35 0.47
N GLY A 23 14.63 25.51 0.21
CA GLY A 23 15.32 24.84 -0.89
C GLY A 23 15.40 23.32 -0.72
N GLY A 24 15.63 22.83 0.50
CA GLY A 24 15.70 21.40 0.80
C GLY A 24 14.38 20.66 0.57
N VAL A 25 13.25 21.28 0.94
CA VAL A 25 11.92 20.70 0.73
C VAL A 25 11.54 20.66 -0.76
N TYR A 26 11.92 21.70 -1.53
CA TYR A 26 11.63 21.73 -2.97
C TYR A 26 12.45 20.70 -3.76
N PHE A 27 13.73 20.50 -3.39
CA PHE A 27 14.60 19.54 -4.06
C PHE A 27 14.23 18.07 -3.79
N TRP A 28 13.68 17.77 -2.61
CA TRP A 28 13.19 16.41 -2.30
C TRP A 28 11.92 16.02 -3.06
N GLY A 29 11.06 16.99 -3.41
CA GLY A 29 9.83 16.72 -4.14
C GLY A 29 10.04 16.32 -5.61
N ASP A 30 11.00 16.96 -6.30
CA ASP A 30 11.24 16.75 -7.74
C ASP A 30 11.98 15.43 -8.04
N MET A 31 12.81 14.95 -7.11
CA MET A 31 13.62 13.75 -7.30
C MET A 31 12.79 12.44 -7.27
N HIS A 32 11.65 12.40 -6.56
CA HIS A 32 10.81 11.21 -6.49
C HIS A 32 9.84 11.04 -7.67
N ILE A 33 9.51 12.11 -8.40
CA ILE A 33 8.56 12.01 -9.53
C ILE A 33 9.26 11.45 -10.79
N ASN A 34 10.54 11.79 -11.00
CA ASN A 34 11.28 11.36 -12.20
C ASN A 34 11.70 9.88 -12.20
N GLU A 35 11.80 9.24 -11.02
CA GLU A 35 12.19 7.83 -10.93
C GLU A 35 11.05 6.88 -11.34
N LEU A 36 9.80 7.26 -11.05
CA LEU A 36 8.59 6.49 -11.41
C LEU A 36 8.28 6.53 -12.92
N GLU A 37 8.51 7.66 -13.61
CA GLU A 37 8.31 7.72 -15.06
C GLU A 37 9.35 6.91 -15.85
N SER A 38 10.57 6.80 -15.34
CA SER A 38 11.63 6.04 -16.03
C SER A 38 11.37 4.53 -15.99
N SER A 39 10.84 4.00 -14.88
CA SER A 39 10.58 2.57 -14.72
C SER A 39 9.40 2.09 -15.57
N CYS A 40 8.43 2.95 -15.88
CA CYS A 40 7.25 2.57 -16.67
C CYS A 40 7.53 2.57 -18.19
N LYS A 41 8.44 3.44 -18.66
CA LYS A 41 8.84 3.50 -20.08
C LYS A 41 9.72 2.33 -20.51
N VAL A 42 10.58 1.81 -19.62
CA VAL A 42 11.45 0.68 -19.94
C VAL A 42 10.64 -0.61 -20.18
N THR A 43 9.56 -0.81 -19.42
CA THR A 43 8.73 -2.03 -19.53
C THR A 43 7.88 -2.08 -20.80
N MET A 44 7.51 -0.93 -21.38
CA MET A 44 6.70 -0.89 -22.60
C MET A 44 7.50 -1.14 -23.88
N ASN A 45 8.74 -0.63 -23.97
CA ASN A 45 9.58 -0.86 -25.14
C ASN A 45 10.08 -2.30 -25.26
N GLU A 46 10.34 -2.97 -24.12
CA GLU A 46 10.77 -4.38 -24.11
C GLU A 46 9.61 -5.35 -24.44
N LEU A 47 8.38 -4.90 -24.20
CA LEU A 47 7.15 -5.66 -24.52
C LEU A 47 6.72 -5.49 -25.99
N GLU A 48 6.96 -4.33 -26.63
CA GLU A 48 6.69 -4.16 -28.06
C GLU A 48 7.66 -4.95 -28.95
N GLU A 49 8.95 -5.06 -28.57
CA GLU A 49 9.96 -5.81 -29.35
C GLU A 49 9.70 -7.33 -29.37
N THR A 50 9.06 -7.86 -28.31
CA THR A 50 8.67 -9.28 -28.23
C THR A 50 7.35 -9.59 -28.93
N VAL A 51 6.48 -8.59 -29.16
CA VAL A 51 5.19 -8.78 -29.85
C VAL A 51 5.36 -8.73 -31.37
N ASP A 52 6.24 -7.88 -31.90
CA ASP A 52 6.47 -7.77 -33.35
C ASP A 52 7.21 -9.00 -33.94
N THR A 53 7.90 -9.78 -33.12
CA THR A 53 8.59 -11.00 -33.57
C THR A 53 7.72 -12.26 -33.58
N LEU A 54 6.46 -12.18 -33.13
CA LEU A 54 5.54 -13.33 -33.05
C LEU A 54 4.35 -13.27 -34.01
N VAL A 55 4.29 -12.32 -34.94
CA VAL A 55 3.19 -12.20 -35.93
C VAL A 55 3.69 -12.33 -37.36
N GLU A 56 4.42 -13.41 -37.64
CA GLU A 56 4.55 -14.00 -38.98
C GLU A 56 4.25 -15.49 -38.89
N ASP A 57 3.00 -15.84 -38.58
CA ASP A 57 2.29 -16.89 -39.29
C ASP A 57 0.82 -16.88 -38.87
N LYS A 58 -0.04 -16.65 -39.86
CA LYS A 58 -1.49 -16.75 -39.73
C LYS A 58 -1.88 -18.23 -39.64
N GLU A 59 -2.95 -18.45 -38.88
CA GLU A 59 -3.82 -19.63 -38.91
C GLU A 59 -3.40 -20.75 -37.95
N GLU A 60 -4.26 -21.01 -36.96
CA GLU A 60 -4.18 -22.04 -35.90
C GLU A 60 -3.29 -21.77 -34.67
N ALA A 61 -3.80 -20.94 -33.74
CA ALA A 61 -3.35 -20.96 -32.34
C ALA A 61 -4.45 -20.46 -31.38
N ASP A 62 -5.59 -21.16 -31.32
CA ASP A 62 -6.62 -20.94 -30.29
C ASP A 62 -6.47 -21.88 -29.08
N GLU A 63 -5.28 -22.47 -28.87
CA GLU A 63 -5.11 -23.50 -27.83
C GLU A 63 -3.73 -23.56 -27.15
N LEU A 64 -3.00 -22.43 -27.08
CA LEU A 64 -1.68 -22.42 -26.42
C LEU A 64 -1.33 -21.14 -25.64
N CYS A 65 -2.34 -20.46 -25.10
CA CYS A 65 -2.15 -19.39 -24.12
C CYS A 65 -2.64 -19.83 -22.72
N THR A 66 -2.26 -21.03 -22.28
CA THR A 66 -2.64 -21.56 -20.96
C THR A 66 -1.45 -22.06 -20.12
N ILE A 67 -0.21 -21.90 -20.59
CA ILE A 67 0.96 -22.41 -19.84
C ILE A 67 2.14 -21.42 -19.89
N ALA A 68 1.95 -20.17 -19.45
CA ALA A 68 3.06 -19.26 -19.13
C ALA A 68 2.70 -18.01 -18.29
N LEU A 69 1.43 -17.78 -17.94
CA LEU A 69 1.01 -16.65 -17.09
C LEU A 69 0.04 -17.14 -16.01
N GLY A 70 0.61 -17.64 -14.92
CA GLY A 70 -0.14 -17.87 -13.70
C GLY A 70 -0.69 -16.55 -13.15
N GLU A 71 -2.01 -16.41 -13.23
CA GLU A 71 -2.85 -15.41 -12.56
C GLU A 71 -2.60 -13.92 -12.87
N VAL A 72 -2.70 -13.52 -14.14
CA VAL A 72 -3.29 -12.20 -14.43
C VAL A 72 -4.77 -12.46 -14.69
N GLY A 73 -5.56 -12.35 -13.63
CA GLY A 73 -7.02 -12.36 -13.72
C GLY A 73 -7.48 -11.35 -14.77
N GLN A 74 -8.53 -11.72 -15.50
CA GLN A 74 -9.21 -10.88 -16.47
C GLN A 74 -9.30 -9.43 -15.96
N VAL A 75 -8.73 -8.49 -16.72
CA VAL A 75 -8.98 -7.06 -16.49
C VAL A 75 -10.45 -6.82 -16.79
N LYS A 76 -11.28 -6.88 -15.73
CA LYS A 76 -12.66 -6.42 -15.77
C LYS A 76 -12.65 -4.94 -16.19
N SER A 77 -13.57 -4.61 -17.09
CA SER A 77 -13.91 -3.24 -17.49
C SER A 77 -13.96 -2.29 -16.29
N SER A 78 -13.39 -1.09 -16.42
CA SER A 78 -13.11 -0.11 -15.35
C SER A 78 -14.35 0.58 -14.74
N THR A 79 -15.51 -0.09 -14.72
CA THR A 79 -16.79 0.49 -14.27
C THR A 79 -17.35 -0.17 -13.01
N ASP A 80 -16.80 -1.31 -12.57
CA ASP A 80 -17.12 -1.94 -11.27
C ASP A 80 -15.83 -2.50 -10.67
N LEU A 81 -15.12 -1.66 -9.91
CA LEU A 81 -14.07 -2.15 -9.02
C LEU A 81 -14.74 -2.66 -7.74
N ASP A 82 -14.60 -3.95 -7.47
CA ASP A 82 -15.02 -4.57 -6.22
C ASP A 82 -14.14 -3.97 -5.09
N LEU A 83 -14.67 -3.00 -4.34
CA LEU A 83 -14.00 -2.38 -3.20
C LEU A 83 -14.24 -3.19 -1.91
N PRO A 84 -13.28 -3.19 -0.97
CA PRO A 84 -11.97 -2.52 -1.03
C PRO A 84 -10.92 -3.30 -1.85
N VAL A 85 -10.02 -2.57 -2.52
CA VAL A 85 -8.89 -3.16 -3.25
C VAL A 85 -7.75 -3.47 -2.28
N VAL A 86 -7.27 -4.72 -2.27
CA VAL A 86 -6.15 -5.15 -1.42
C VAL A 86 -4.90 -5.35 -2.27
N THR A 87 -3.84 -4.59 -1.97
CA THR A 87 -2.54 -4.70 -2.66
C THR A 87 -1.46 -5.22 -1.74
N TYR A 88 -0.50 -5.94 -2.31
CA TYR A 88 0.67 -6.45 -1.59
C TYR A 88 1.93 -5.91 -2.24
N ALA A 89 2.56 -4.90 -1.62
CA ALA A 89 3.85 -4.44 -2.08
C ALA A 89 4.89 -5.56 -1.80
N ARG A 90 5.61 -5.97 -2.85
CA ARG A 90 6.54 -7.13 -2.84
C ARG A 90 5.83 -8.49 -2.66
N ALA A 91 4.71 -8.70 -3.35
CA ALA A 91 3.95 -9.96 -3.32
C ALA A 91 4.79 -11.22 -3.59
N GLY A 92 5.82 -11.15 -4.46
CA GLY A 92 6.69 -12.28 -4.80
C GLY A 92 7.54 -12.83 -3.64
N VAL A 93 7.48 -12.18 -2.48
CA VAL A 93 8.19 -12.59 -1.26
C VAL A 93 7.28 -13.41 -0.32
N LEU A 94 5.97 -13.38 -0.54
CA LEU A 94 4.97 -14.01 0.34
C LEU A 94 4.61 -15.41 -0.18
N SER A 95 4.71 -16.42 0.68
CA SER A 95 4.18 -17.75 0.34
C SER A 95 2.65 -17.75 0.34
N ALA A 96 2.03 -18.73 -0.32
CA ALA A 96 0.58 -18.89 -0.34
C ALA A 96 -0.01 -19.09 1.07
N GLU A 97 0.69 -19.83 1.93
CA GLU A 97 0.29 -20.06 3.32
C GLU A 97 0.35 -18.77 4.16
N GLU A 98 1.44 -18.01 4.05
CA GLU A 98 1.55 -16.71 4.73
C GLU A 98 0.48 -15.74 4.23
N LYS A 99 0.23 -15.69 2.92
CA LYS A 99 -0.84 -14.86 2.35
C LYS A 99 -2.20 -15.22 2.91
N ALA A 100 -2.52 -16.52 2.99
CA ALA A 100 -3.78 -16.98 3.58
C ALA A 100 -3.92 -16.56 5.06
N LEU A 101 -2.83 -16.59 5.83
CA LEU A 101 -2.82 -16.12 7.22
C LEU A 101 -3.03 -14.61 7.32
N VAL A 102 -2.35 -13.81 6.48
CA VAL A 102 -2.55 -12.35 6.43
C VAL A 102 -4.00 -12.04 6.05
N VAL A 103 -4.57 -12.74 5.07
CA VAL A 103 -5.97 -12.55 4.68
C VAL A 103 -6.90 -12.82 5.86
N LYS A 104 -6.79 -13.99 6.48
CA LYS A 104 -7.66 -14.41 7.58
C LYS A 104 -7.55 -13.52 8.82
N LYS A 105 -6.33 -13.10 9.18
CA LYS A 105 -6.07 -12.45 10.47
C LYS A 105 -6.01 -10.94 10.41
N LEU A 106 -5.81 -10.35 9.24
CA LEU A 106 -5.75 -8.91 9.04
C LEU A 106 -6.81 -8.45 8.05
N VAL A 107 -6.79 -8.94 6.82
CA VAL A 107 -7.57 -8.34 5.73
C VAL A 107 -9.07 -8.48 5.96
N GLU A 108 -9.56 -9.70 6.15
CA GLU A 108 -10.99 -9.97 6.36
C GLU A 108 -11.54 -9.24 7.61
N PRO A 109 -10.93 -9.35 8.80
CA PRO A 109 -11.45 -8.65 9.98
C PRO A 109 -11.36 -7.12 9.85
N TYR A 110 -10.32 -6.58 9.22
CA TYR A 110 -10.20 -5.13 9.00
C TYR A 110 -11.30 -4.61 8.09
N ILE A 111 -11.57 -5.30 6.98
CA ILE A 111 -12.62 -4.93 6.02
C ILE A 111 -14.00 -5.05 6.68
N ASP A 112 -14.28 -6.15 7.37
CA ASP A 112 -15.58 -6.37 8.00
C ASP A 112 -15.88 -5.33 9.07
N TYR A 113 -14.88 -4.98 9.90
CA TYR A 113 -15.03 -3.95 10.93
C TYR A 113 -15.44 -2.60 10.33
N HIS A 114 -14.75 -2.15 9.27
CA HIS A 114 -15.02 -0.84 8.67
C HIS A 114 -16.28 -0.81 7.80
N ASN A 115 -16.62 -1.93 7.15
CA ASN A 115 -17.86 -2.05 6.38
C ASN A 115 -19.11 -1.98 7.29
N GLU A 116 -19.03 -2.47 8.52
CA GLU A 116 -20.14 -2.38 9.49
C GLU A 116 -20.34 -0.95 10.03
N ASP A 117 -19.25 -0.21 10.25
CA ASP A 117 -19.28 1.17 10.75
C ASP A 117 -19.65 2.22 9.67
N MET A 118 -20.00 1.77 8.45
CA MET A 118 -20.25 2.64 7.27
C MET A 118 -19.05 3.55 6.95
N VAL A 119 -17.84 3.12 7.30
CA VAL A 119 -16.60 3.80 6.92
C VAL A 119 -16.12 3.15 5.63
N ASP A 120 -16.35 3.83 4.51
CA ASP A 120 -16.04 3.33 3.17
C ASP A 120 -14.52 3.19 2.96
N LEU A 121 -13.99 2.02 3.35
CA LEU A 121 -12.64 1.59 3.01
C LEU A 121 -12.55 1.40 1.49
N ILE A 122 -11.63 2.11 0.85
CA ILE A 122 -11.38 1.99 -0.59
C ILE A 122 -10.27 0.99 -0.86
N ALA A 123 -9.18 1.07 -0.10
CA ALA A 123 -8.01 0.24 -0.36
C ALA A 123 -7.23 -0.09 0.91
N LEU A 124 -6.57 -1.24 0.87
CA LEU A 124 -5.63 -1.69 1.88
C LEU A 124 -4.31 -2.06 1.20
N ASP A 125 -3.28 -1.25 1.41
CA ASP A 125 -1.94 -1.51 0.89
C ASP A 125 -1.05 -2.14 1.96
N ILE A 126 -0.60 -3.37 1.70
CA ILE A 126 0.17 -4.18 2.63
C ILE A 126 1.59 -4.30 2.10
N THR A 127 2.52 -3.62 2.76
CA THR A 127 3.94 -3.77 2.47
C THR A 127 4.50 -5.01 3.16
N VAL A 128 4.83 -6.02 2.35
CA VAL A 128 5.47 -7.25 2.82
C VAL A 128 6.93 -6.96 3.15
N PRO A 129 7.43 -7.25 4.36
CA PRO A 129 8.82 -7.02 4.71
C PRO A 129 9.73 -8.09 4.08
N ALA A 130 10.94 -7.67 3.68
CA ALA A 130 11.89 -8.54 3.01
C ALA A 130 12.49 -9.60 3.95
N ALA A 131 12.71 -9.24 5.22
CA ALA A 131 13.24 -10.14 6.24
C ALA A 131 12.11 -10.78 7.06
N VAL A 132 12.33 -12.03 7.47
CA VAL A 132 11.53 -12.70 8.51
C VAL A 132 11.80 -12.03 9.85
N GLY A 133 10.77 -11.81 10.66
CA GLY A 133 10.86 -11.12 11.95
C GLY A 133 10.48 -9.64 11.89
N ASP A 134 10.53 -9.01 10.72
CA ASP A 134 10.06 -7.63 10.53
C ASP A 134 8.53 -7.59 10.40
N ALA A 135 7.91 -6.49 10.84
CA ALA A 135 6.46 -6.32 10.79
C ALA A 135 5.95 -5.92 9.40
N TYR A 136 4.74 -6.36 9.06
CA TYR A 136 4.01 -5.80 7.91
C TYR A 136 3.66 -4.34 8.19
N GLN A 137 3.81 -3.49 7.18
CA GLN A 137 3.30 -2.12 7.23
C GLN A 137 2.02 -2.07 6.40
N VAL A 138 0.97 -1.52 6.99
CA VAL A 138 -0.37 -1.50 6.40
C VAL A 138 -0.81 -0.05 6.29
N ILE A 139 -1.31 0.33 5.11
CA ILE A 139 -1.93 1.63 4.87
C ILE A 139 -3.35 1.39 4.39
N ALA A 140 -4.32 1.82 5.18
CA ALA A 140 -5.72 1.87 4.78
C ALA A 140 -6.04 3.24 4.18
N ILE A 141 -6.84 3.26 3.12
CA ILE A 141 -7.27 4.46 2.41
C ILE A 141 -8.80 4.47 2.39
N PHE A 142 -9.37 5.53 2.94
CA PHE A 142 -10.81 5.72 3.06
C PHE A 142 -11.36 6.69 2.02
N HIS A 143 -12.66 6.64 1.76
CA HIS A 143 -13.32 7.46 0.74
C HIS A 143 -13.26 8.98 1.00
N ASP A 144 -13.15 9.40 2.25
CA ASP A 144 -12.93 10.80 2.62
C ASP A 144 -11.48 11.29 2.38
N GLY A 145 -10.60 10.40 1.90
CA GLY A 145 -9.19 10.67 1.68
C GLY A 145 -8.32 10.50 2.92
N VAL A 146 -8.89 10.10 4.07
CA VAL A 146 -8.13 9.76 5.26
C VAL A 146 -7.28 8.53 4.99
N ARG A 147 -6.07 8.55 5.53
CA ARG A 147 -5.14 7.43 5.49
C ARG A 147 -4.77 7.03 6.90
N GLU A 148 -4.92 5.75 7.20
CA GLU A 148 -4.50 5.16 8.45
C GLU A 148 -3.31 4.24 8.20
N GLY A 149 -2.23 4.44 8.96
CA GLY A 149 -1.03 3.62 8.86
C GLY A 149 -0.80 2.88 10.17
N PHE A 150 -0.60 1.57 10.11
CA PHE A 150 -0.30 0.74 11.26
C PHE A 150 0.62 -0.43 10.90
N THR A 151 1.17 -1.08 11.92
CA THR A 151 1.96 -2.31 11.75
C THR A 151 1.18 -3.51 12.19
N PHE A 152 1.33 -4.62 11.47
CA PHE A 152 0.70 -5.89 11.78
C PHE A 152 1.78 -6.98 11.76
N ALA A 153 1.80 -7.84 12.81
CA ALA A 153 2.57 -9.09 12.99
C ALA A 153 3.99 -9.20 12.36
N ALA A 154 4.90 -9.91 13.01
CA ALA A 154 6.18 -10.22 12.37
C ALA A 154 5.98 -11.22 11.23
N ARG A 155 6.62 -11.02 10.08
CA ARG A 155 6.63 -12.02 9.01
C ARG A 155 7.27 -13.31 9.52
N GLY A 156 6.62 -14.44 9.24
CA GLY A 156 6.96 -15.75 9.79
C GLY A 156 6.33 -16.06 11.16
N ASP A 157 5.71 -15.08 11.83
CA ASP A 157 4.97 -15.25 13.08
C ASP A 157 3.66 -14.44 13.04
N ILE A 158 2.70 -14.90 12.23
CA ILE A 158 1.35 -14.34 12.13
C ILE A 158 0.45 -15.05 13.15
N SER A 159 0.80 -14.95 14.44
CA SER A 159 0.07 -15.60 15.54
C SER A 159 -1.13 -14.78 16.03
N VAL A 160 -1.07 -13.44 15.93
CA VAL A 160 -2.11 -12.51 16.40
C VAL A 160 -3.11 -12.13 15.32
N TYR A 161 -4.34 -11.82 15.72
CA TYR A 161 -5.31 -11.14 14.86
C TYR A 161 -5.08 -9.63 14.89
N TRP A 162 -5.46 -8.94 13.82
CA TRP A 162 -5.62 -7.50 13.89
C TRP A 162 -6.78 -7.16 14.83
N ALA A 163 -6.61 -6.10 15.61
CA ALA A 163 -7.66 -5.56 16.44
C ALA A 163 -7.68 -4.02 16.31
N PRO A 164 -8.87 -3.41 16.31
CA PRO A 164 -9.00 -1.95 16.28
C PRO A 164 -8.42 -1.32 17.55
N THR A 165 -7.68 -0.23 17.38
CA THR A 165 -7.15 0.53 18.51
C THR A 165 -8.19 1.55 18.98
N CYS A 166 -8.99 1.19 19.98
CA CYS A 166 -9.90 2.08 20.68
C CYS A 166 -9.35 2.45 22.07
N MET A 167 -9.58 3.69 22.52
CA MET A 167 -9.20 4.10 23.89
C MET A 167 -10.09 3.49 24.98
N ASN A 168 -11.28 2.98 24.61
CA ASN A 168 -12.27 2.31 25.47
C ASN A 168 -12.79 1.07 24.72
N ASP A 169 -14.04 0.64 24.97
CA ASP A 169 -14.66 -0.45 24.21
C ASP A 169 -14.85 -0.08 22.73
N CYS A 170 -14.34 -0.93 21.83
CA CYS A 170 -14.63 -0.84 20.41
C CYS A 170 -16.07 -1.28 20.15
N PRO A 171 -16.85 -0.52 19.36
CA PRO A 171 -18.19 -0.92 18.99
C PRO A 171 -18.12 -2.10 18.01
N PHE A 172 -18.36 -3.31 18.50
CA PHE A 172 -18.53 -4.49 17.63
C PHE A 172 -20.01 -4.82 17.46
N THR A 173 -20.45 -5.14 16.25
CA THR A 173 -21.77 -5.73 16.07
C THR A 173 -21.78 -7.19 16.54
N ASP A 174 -22.96 -7.74 16.83
CA ASP A 174 -23.07 -9.15 17.21
C ASP A 174 -22.55 -10.09 16.12
N ALA A 175 -22.70 -9.71 14.84
CA ALA A 175 -22.18 -10.46 13.70
C ALA A 175 -20.64 -10.51 13.69
N PHE A 176 -19.99 -9.37 13.94
CA PHE A 176 -18.52 -9.32 14.07
C PHE A 176 -18.02 -10.16 15.25
N ARG A 177 -18.70 -10.09 16.40
CA ARG A 177 -18.34 -10.89 17.59
C ARG A 177 -18.45 -12.39 17.34
N GLU A 178 -19.46 -12.82 16.59
CA GLU A 178 -19.66 -14.22 16.24
C GLU A 178 -18.60 -14.70 15.24
N LYS A 179 -18.22 -13.85 14.27
CA LYS A 179 -17.24 -14.19 13.23
C LYS A 179 -15.78 -14.14 13.73
N TYR A 180 -15.47 -13.21 14.62
CA TYR A 180 -14.11 -12.96 15.14
C TYR A 180 -14.07 -12.87 16.67
N PRO A 181 -14.40 -13.96 17.39
CA PRO A 181 -14.36 -13.97 18.85
C PRO A 181 -12.95 -13.71 19.39
N GLU A 182 -11.90 -14.02 18.63
CA GLU A 182 -10.50 -13.78 19.02
C GLU A 182 -10.15 -12.30 19.11
N ILE A 183 -10.85 -11.41 18.39
CA ILE A 183 -10.60 -9.96 18.40
C ILE A 183 -11.31 -9.28 19.57
N VAL A 184 -12.49 -9.78 19.93
CA VAL A 184 -13.37 -9.16 20.94
C VAL A 184 -13.04 -9.63 22.35
N GLY A 185 -12.37 -10.78 22.47
CA GLY A 185 -12.01 -11.38 23.75
C GLY A 185 -10.68 -10.90 24.36
N GLU A 186 -9.92 -10.05 23.66
CA GLU A 186 -8.69 -9.39 24.15
C GLU A 186 -8.99 -8.08 24.90
#